data_AF-A0A1B8PKS3-F1
#
_entry.id   AF-A0A1B8PKS3-F1
#
_cell.length_a   1.000
_cell.length_b   1.000
_cell.length_c   1.000
_cell.angle_alpha   90.00
_cell.angle_beta   90.00
_cell.angle_gamma   90.00
#
_symmetry.space_group_name_H-M   'P 1'
#
loop_
_entity.id
_entity.type
_entity.pdbx_description
1 polymer ?
#
loop_
_entity_poly.entity_id
_entity_poly.type
_entity_poly.pdbx_seq_one_letter_code
_entity_poly.pdbx_strand_id
1 'polypeptide(L)'
;MSEFNTTPIVVDGVEYHPDEIYERSLLVFGVEPTDYEEFKYVNIIAMHTNRKPDAGGQAQAQYRYNNLDDLKKFHEHQYPYYLKTKMVTATDRKGNQIQVVIFADLANAKEMEIVPRERKPKVASSAMPKA
;
A
#
# COMPACT_ATOMS: atom_id res chain seq x y z
N MET A 1 10.28 -6.45 -22.25
CA MET A 1 10.20 -5.50 -21.12
C MET A 1 8.88 -4.77 -21.27
N SER A 2 8.05 -4.67 -20.23
CA SER A 2 6.75 -3.99 -20.37
C SER A 2 6.96 -2.51 -20.66
N GLU A 3 6.20 -1.96 -21.61
CA GLU A 3 6.16 -0.52 -21.97
C GLU A 3 5.95 0.41 -20.76
N PHE A 4 5.48 -0.18 -19.66
CA PHE A 4 5.36 0.39 -18.34
C PHE A 4 6.67 0.96 -17.74
N ASN A 5 7.85 0.47 -18.13
CA ASN A 5 9.12 0.80 -17.45
C ASN A 5 9.93 1.94 -18.08
N THR A 6 9.56 2.40 -19.28
CA THR A 6 10.37 3.35 -20.06
C THR A 6 9.64 4.65 -20.40
N THR A 7 8.35 4.73 -20.06
CA THR A 7 7.49 5.86 -20.44
C THR A 7 7.34 6.81 -19.25
N PRO A 8 7.70 8.10 -19.39
CA PRO A 8 7.40 9.12 -18.39
C PRO A 8 5.90 9.14 -18.07
N ILE A 9 5.57 9.46 -16.82
CA ILE A 9 4.19 9.49 -16.36
C ILE A 9 3.78 10.93 -16.21
N VAL A 10 2.72 11.31 -16.92
CA VAL A 10 2.14 12.65 -16.81
C VAL A 10 0.97 12.59 -15.86
N VAL A 11 1.04 13.38 -14.77
CA VAL A 11 -0.03 13.55 -13.79
C VAL A 11 -0.33 15.04 -13.67
N ASP A 12 -1.56 15.44 -13.99
CA ASP A 12 -2.01 16.84 -13.95
C ASP A 12 -1.08 17.82 -14.71
N GLY A 13 -0.47 17.35 -15.80
CA GLY A 13 0.46 18.13 -16.63
C GLY A 13 1.92 18.16 -16.14
N VAL A 14 2.23 17.50 -15.03
CA VAL A 14 3.60 17.31 -14.53
C VAL A 14 4.13 15.96 -15.02
N GLU A 15 5.28 15.98 -15.68
CA GLU A 15 5.96 14.78 -16.18
C GLU A 15 6.95 14.25 -15.13
N TYR A 16 6.84 12.97 -14.80
CA TYR A 16 7.76 12.26 -13.90
C TYR A 16 8.56 11.23 -14.70
N HIS A 17 9.89 11.28 -14.56
CA HIS A 17 10.78 10.38 -15.30
C HIS A 17 11.05 9.07 -14.54
N PRO A 18 11.28 7.93 -15.25
CA PRO A 18 11.43 6.62 -14.63
C PRO A 18 12.55 6.48 -13.58
N ASP A 19 13.59 7.29 -13.65
CA ASP A 19 14.71 7.31 -12.70
C ASP A 19 14.34 7.92 -11.33
N GLU A 20 13.31 8.76 -11.29
CA GLU A 20 12.75 9.35 -10.07
C GLU A 20 11.62 8.48 -9.46
N ILE A 21 11.17 7.48 -10.22
CA ILE A 21 10.02 6.66 -9.90
C ILE A 21 10.47 5.29 -9.44
N TYR A 22 9.88 4.79 -8.35
CA TYR A 22 10.01 3.40 -7.95
C TYR A 22 8.65 2.72 -7.85
N GLU A 23 8.63 1.42 -8.09
CA GLU A 23 7.41 0.62 -8.05
C GLU A 23 7.24 -0.07 -6.70
N ARG A 24 5.98 -0.22 -6.26
CA ARG A 24 5.67 -1.00 -5.07
C ARG A 24 4.32 -1.69 -5.20
N SER A 25 4.21 -2.89 -4.63
CA SER A 25 2.91 -3.49 -4.34
C SER A 25 2.55 -3.15 -2.89
N LEU A 26 1.48 -2.41 -2.71
CA LEU A 26 0.92 -2.06 -1.40
C LEU A 26 -0.16 -3.07 -1.03
N LEU A 27 -0.13 -3.59 0.20
CA LEU A 27 -1.29 -4.28 0.77
C LEU A 27 -2.14 -3.24 1.50
N VAL A 28 -3.22 -2.81 0.86
CA VAL A 28 -4.08 -1.70 1.30
C VAL A 28 -5.12 -2.21 2.28
N PHE A 29 -5.26 -1.52 3.42
CA PHE A 29 -6.22 -1.84 4.50
C PHE A 29 -7.31 -0.79 4.66
N GLY A 30 -7.10 0.39 4.09
CA GLY A 30 -8.03 1.49 4.16
C GLY A 30 -7.46 2.71 3.47
N VAL A 31 -8.33 3.66 3.19
CA VAL A 31 -7.95 4.98 2.73
C VAL A 31 -8.75 6.03 3.47
N GLU A 32 -8.20 7.22 3.62
CA GLU A 32 -8.87 8.35 4.24
C GLU A 32 -8.57 9.65 3.48
N PRO A 33 -9.54 10.57 3.36
CA PRO A 33 -9.26 11.91 2.87
C PRO A 33 -8.34 12.62 3.86
N THR A 34 -7.39 13.40 3.35
CA THR A 34 -6.50 14.19 4.19
C THR A 34 -6.21 15.55 3.55
N ASP A 35 -6.02 16.55 4.41
CA ASP A 35 -5.58 17.88 4.00
C ASP A 35 -4.13 18.03 4.44
N TYR A 36 -3.24 18.31 3.48
CA TYR A 36 -1.84 18.59 3.78
C TYR A 36 -1.44 19.91 3.13
N GLU A 37 -1.25 20.91 3.99
CA GLU A 37 -1.06 22.31 3.58
C GLU A 37 -2.25 22.82 2.76
N GLU A 38 -2.03 23.29 1.53
CA GLU A 38 -3.06 23.80 0.61
C GLU A 38 -3.64 22.72 -0.32
N PHE A 39 -3.12 21.49 -0.25
CA PHE A 39 -3.46 20.42 -1.17
C PHE A 39 -4.27 19.32 -0.47
N LYS A 40 -5.26 18.77 -1.19
CA LYS A 40 -6.12 17.68 -0.72
C LYS A 40 -5.63 16.36 -1.31
N TYR A 41 -5.42 15.36 -0.45
CA TYR A 41 -4.88 14.05 -0.83
C TYR A 41 -5.77 12.92 -0.31
N VAL A 42 -5.54 11.72 -0.86
CA VAL A 42 -5.98 10.46 -0.26
C VAL A 42 -4.78 9.83 0.45
N ASN A 43 -4.90 9.58 1.75
CA ASN A 43 -3.95 8.75 2.48
C ASN A 43 -4.32 7.28 2.28
N ILE A 44 -3.38 6.51 1.75
CA ILE A 44 -3.48 5.07 1.59
C ILE A 44 -2.78 4.40 2.76
N ILE A 45 -3.54 3.69 3.59
CA ILE A 45 -3.03 2.92 4.72
C ILE A 45 -2.66 1.53 4.21
N ALA A 46 -1.37 1.22 4.21
CA ALA A 46 -0.86 -0.05 3.72
C ALA A 46 0.21 -0.64 4.64
N MET A 47 0.39 -1.97 4.58
CA MET A 47 1.49 -2.61 5.30
C MET A 47 2.78 -2.56 4.49
N HIS A 48 3.88 -2.28 5.18
CA HIS A 48 5.23 -2.43 4.64
C HIS A 48 6.02 -3.49 5.40
N THR A 49 6.90 -4.19 4.68
CA THR A 49 7.96 -4.99 5.31
C THR A 49 8.92 -4.06 6.03
N ASN A 50 9.17 -4.34 7.30
CA ASN A 50 10.18 -3.61 8.08
C ASN A 50 11.53 -3.68 7.35
N ARG A 51 12.22 -2.53 7.26
CA ARG A 51 13.58 -2.48 6.67
C ARG A 51 14.61 -3.27 7.46
N LYS A 52 14.33 -3.60 8.73
CA LYS A 52 15.21 -4.41 9.58
C LYS A 52 14.69 -5.86 9.62
N PRO A 53 15.47 -6.85 9.13
CA PRO A 53 15.10 -8.27 9.18
C PRO A 53 14.84 -8.76 10.61
N ASP A 54 15.55 -8.16 11.57
CA ASP A 54 15.60 -8.56 12.98
C ASP A 54 14.38 -8.05 13.78
N ALA A 55 13.67 -7.06 13.23
CA ALA A 55 12.41 -6.56 13.77
C ALA A 55 11.26 -7.33 13.11
N GLY A 56 11.04 -8.57 13.54
CA GLY A 56 9.92 -9.38 13.10
C GLY A 56 8.60 -8.59 13.18
N GLY A 57 7.82 -8.61 12.10
CA GLY A 57 6.53 -7.92 12.03
C GLY A 57 6.33 -7.11 10.74
N GLN A 58 5.15 -6.55 10.60
CA GLN A 58 4.76 -5.65 9.52
C GLN A 58 4.33 -4.33 10.18
N ALA A 59 4.81 -3.20 9.67
CA ALA A 59 4.39 -1.89 10.13
C ALA A 59 3.40 -1.27 9.14
N GLN A 60 2.46 -0.49 9.67
CA GLN A 60 1.56 0.31 8.84
C GLN A 60 2.31 1.56 8.37
N ALA A 61 2.16 1.88 7.09
CA ALA A 61 2.68 3.08 6.46
C ALA A 61 1.56 3.80 5.71
N GLN A 62 1.62 5.13 5.73
CA GLN A 62 0.73 5.97 4.95
C GLN A 62 1.44 6.43 3.69
N TYR A 63 0.74 6.35 2.56
CA TYR A 63 1.20 6.83 1.27
C TYR A 63 0.19 7.85 0.74
N ARG A 64 0.66 8.93 0.11
CA ARG A 64 -0.23 9.99 -0.38
C ARG A 64 -0.55 9.81 -1.84
N TYR A 65 -1.81 9.95 -2.21
CA TYR A 65 -2.25 9.97 -3.59
C TYR A 65 -2.94 11.30 -3.89
N ASN A 66 -2.58 11.93 -5.00
CA ASN A 66 -2.78 13.36 -5.27
C ASN A 66 -4.16 13.76 -5.79
N ASN A 67 -5.13 12.84 -5.78
CA ASN A 67 -6.48 13.14 -6.26
C ASN A 67 -7.55 12.64 -5.27
N LEU A 68 -8.22 13.59 -4.60
CA LEU A 68 -9.31 13.28 -3.67
C LEU A 68 -10.53 12.67 -4.36
N ASP A 69 -10.78 13.01 -5.64
CA ASP A 69 -11.92 12.48 -6.40
C ASP A 69 -11.79 10.97 -6.67
N ASP A 70 -10.57 10.45 -6.57
CA ASP A 70 -10.28 9.03 -6.71
C ASP A 70 -10.55 8.24 -5.42
N LEU A 71 -10.83 8.90 -4.29
CA LEU A 71 -11.16 8.23 -3.02
C LEU A 71 -12.25 7.17 -3.19
N LYS A 72 -13.29 7.46 -3.97
CA LYS A 72 -14.38 6.51 -4.27
C LYS A 72 -13.87 5.24 -4.96
N LYS A 73 -12.89 5.35 -5.86
CA LYS A 73 -12.33 4.21 -6.61
C LYS A 73 -11.59 3.25 -5.67
N PHE A 74 -10.93 3.76 -4.64
CA PHE A 74 -10.29 2.91 -3.62
C PHE A 74 -11.30 2.13 -2.79
N HIS A 75 -12.51 2.67 -2.59
CA HIS A 75 -13.60 2.04 -1.85
C HIS A 75 -14.46 1.09 -2.70
N GLU A 76 -14.25 1.02 -4.02
CA GLU A 76 -14.89 0.04 -4.90
C GLU A 76 -14.35 -1.39 -4.67
N HIS A 77 -13.22 -1.52 -3.97
CA HIS A 77 -12.56 -2.80 -3.69
C HIS A 77 -12.76 -3.28 -2.24
N GLN A 78 -12.81 -4.59 -2.07
CA GLN A 78 -12.86 -5.21 -0.74
C GLN A 78 -11.48 -5.20 -0.06
N TYR A 79 -11.37 -4.51 1.08
CA TYR A 79 -10.17 -4.55 1.90
C TYR A 79 -9.99 -5.91 2.61
N PRO A 80 -8.73 -6.39 2.80
CA PRO A 80 -7.52 -5.84 2.23
C PRO A 80 -7.30 -6.32 0.77
N TYR A 81 -6.62 -5.50 -0.03
CA TYR A 81 -6.24 -5.86 -1.40
C TYR A 81 -4.82 -5.42 -1.74
N TYR A 82 -4.20 -6.10 -2.71
CA TYR A 82 -2.92 -5.68 -3.27
C TYR A 82 -3.14 -4.68 -4.39
N LEU A 83 -2.43 -3.55 -4.29
CA LEU A 83 -2.43 -2.47 -5.25
C LEU A 83 -1.02 -2.25 -5.78
N LYS A 84 -0.85 -2.32 -7.11
CA LYS A 84 0.40 -1.91 -7.75
C LYS A 84 0.43 -0.39 -7.86
N THR A 85 1.51 0.21 -7.40
CA THR A 85 1.70 1.66 -7.43
C THR A 85 3.04 2.03 -8.02
N LYS A 86 3.07 3.23 -8.59
CA LYS A 86 4.30 3.94 -8.88
C LYS A 86 4.40 5.17 -8.00
N MET A 87 5.61 5.38 -7.50
CA MET A 87 5.83 6.25 -6.37
C MET A 87 7.07 7.09 -6.57
N VAL A 88 7.04 8.28 -5.97
CA VAL A 88 8.19 9.17 -5.84
C VAL A 88 8.38 9.50 -4.38
N THR A 89 9.63 9.73 -3.98
CA THR A 89 9.94 10.31 -2.67
C THR A 89 10.05 11.82 -2.83
N ALA A 90 9.17 12.56 -2.16
CA ALA A 90 9.23 14.02 -2.09
C ALA A 90 9.73 14.46 -0.72
N THR A 91 10.20 15.70 -0.62
CA THR A 91 10.63 16.30 0.64
C THR A 91 9.65 17.41 1.01
N ASP A 92 9.07 17.35 2.22
CA ASP A 92 8.18 18.40 2.70
C ASP A 92 8.95 19.68 3.07
N ARG A 93 8.23 20.78 3.36
CA ARG A 93 8.84 22.07 3.76
C ARG A 93 9.67 21.99 5.04
N LYS A 94 9.52 20.92 5.83
CA LYS A 94 10.26 20.66 7.08
C LYS A 94 11.46 19.74 6.85
N GLY A 95 11.71 19.30 5.62
CA GLY A 95 12.81 18.40 5.27
C GLY A 95 12.49 16.91 5.45
N ASN A 96 11.24 16.54 5.76
CA ASN A 96 10.86 15.13 5.90
C ASN A 96 10.62 14.49 4.54
N GLN A 97 11.12 13.28 4.36
CA GLN A 97 10.79 12.47 3.18
C GLN A 97 9.38 11.91 3.32
N ILE A 98 8.54 12.19 2.32
CA ILE A 98 7.20 11.67 2.16
C ILE A 98 7.13 10.81 0.91
N GLN A 99 6.33 9.75 0.95
CA GLN A 99 6.14 8.86 -0.18
C GLN A 99 4.82 9.17 -0.87
N VAL A 100 4.91 9.56 -2.13
CA VAL A 100 3.77 10.02 -2.94
C VAL A 100 3.55 9.01 -4.06
N VAL A 101 2.34 8.48 -4.13
CA VAL A 101 1.84 7.67 -5.23
C VAL A 101 1.43 8.63 -6.34
N ILE A 102 2.07 8.48 -7.50
CA ILE A 102 1.76 9.23 -8.72
C ILE A 102 0.86 8.42 -9.66
N PHE A 103 0.78 7.11 -9.45
CA PHE A 103 -0.10 6.21 -10.20
C PHE A 103 -0.48 5.00 -9.36
N ALA A 104 -1.75 4.61 -9.41
CA ALA A 104 -2.32 3.44 -8.77
C ALA A 104 -3.13 2.59 -9.77
N ASP A 105 -2.76 1.32 -9.93
CA ASP A 105 -3.43 0.38 -10.85
C ASP A 105 -4.69 -0.22 -10.20
N LEU A 106 -5.70 0.62 -9.98
CA LEU A 106 -6.96 0.23 -9.33
C LEU A 106 -7.75 -0.78 -10.19
N ALA A 107 -7.67 -0.68 -11.52
CA ALA A 107 -8.35 -1.60 -12.44
C ALA A 107 -7.89 -3.06 -12.28
N ASN A 108 -6.68 -3.29 -11.78
CA ASN A 108 -6.11 -4.62 -11.55
C ASN A 108 -5.81 -4.90 -10.07
N ALA A 109 -6.51 -4.22 -9.15
CA ALA A 109 -6.39 -4.50 -7.73
C ALA A 109 -6.75 -5.97 -7.42
N LYS A 110 -5.94 -6.62 -6.59
CA LYS A 110 -6.14 -8.04 -6.23
C LYS A 110 -6.70 -8.14 -4.82
N GLU A 111 -8.00 -8.36 -4.74
CA GLU A 111 -8.70 -8.59 -3.48
C GLU A 111 -8.24 -9.89 -2.83
N MET A 112 -8.11 -9.88 -1.51
CA MET A 112 -7.82 -11.10 -0.76
C MET A 112 -9.10 -11.85 -0.47
N GLU A 113 -9.16 -13.12 -0.88
CA GLU A 113 -10.25 -14.02 -0.51
C GLU A 113 -10.23 -14.26 1.01
N ILE A 114 -11.31 -13.92 1.69
CA ILE A 114 -11.46 -14.18 3.13
C ILE A 114 -11.73 -15.67 3.31
N VAL A 115 -10.68 -16.46 3.47
CA VAL A 115 -10.82 -17.89 3.75
C VAL A 115 -11.25 -18.06 5.22
N PRO A 116 -12.36 -18.78 5.51
CA PRO A 116 -12.74 -19.13 6.87
C PRO A 116 -11.61 -19.94 7.52
N ARG A 117 -11.11 -19.48 8.67
CA ARG A 117 -10.13 -20.27 9.44
C ARG A 117 -10.83 -21.52 10.00
N GLU A 118 -10.61 -22.67 9.39
CA GLU A 118 -10.89 -23.95 10.04
C GLU A 118 -9.97 -24.10 11.26
N ARG A 119 -10.51 -23.85 12.45
CA ARG A 119 -9.82 -24.18 13.69
C ARG A 119 -9.75 -25.70 13.80
N LYS A 120 -8.63 -26.29 13.40
CA LYS A 120 -8.34 -27.69 13.75
C LYS A 120 -8.34 -27.81 15.27
N PRO A 121 -9.16 -28.69 15.88
CA PRO A 121 -9.14 -28.87 17.33
C PRO A 121 -7.74 -29.33 17.75
N LYS A 122 -7.16 -28.60 18.70
CA LYS A 122 -5.87 -28.93 19.30
C LYS A 122 -6.05 -30.26 20.02
N VAL A 123 -5.47 -31.34 19.48
CA VAL A 123 -5.48 -32.64 20.15
C VAL A 123 -4.84 -32.45 21.52
N ALA A 124 -5.62 -32.63 22.58
CA ALA A 124 -5.11 -32.64 23.93
C ALA A 124 -4.12 -33.81 24.02
N SER A 125 -2.83 -33.49 24.13
CA SER A 125 -1.80 -34.47 24.44
C SER A 125 -2.19 -35.12 25.76
N SER A 126 -2.71 -36.35 25.72
CA SER A 126 -2.94 -37.13 26.93
C SER A 126 -1.58 -37.32 27.60
N ALA A 127 -1.38 -36.66 28.73
CA ALA A 127 -0.34 -37.04 29.66
C ALA A 127 -0.62 -38.49 30.06
N MET A 128 0.20 -39.42 29.58
CA MET A 128 0.24 -40.77 30.15
C MET A 128 0.62 -40.64 31.64
N PRO A 129 -0.08 -41.33 32.56
CA PRO A 129 0.35 -41.39 33.94
C PRO A 129 1.65 -42.19 34.03
N LYS A 130 2.60 -41.66 34.81
CA LYS A 130 3.83 -42.36 35.23
C LYS A 130 3.49 -43.75 35.76
N ALA A 131 4.18 -44.76 35.23
CA ALA A 131 4.45 -46.00 35.94
C ALA A 131 5.85 -45.91 36.56
#